data_AF-A0A377G650-F1
#
_entry.id   AF-A0A377G650-F1
#
_cell.length_a   1.000
_cell.length_b   1.000
_cell.length_c   1.000
_cell.angle_alpha   90.00
_cell.angle_beta   90.00
_cell.angle_gamma   90.00
#
_symmetry.space_group_name_H-M   'P 1'
#
loop_
_entity.id
_entity.type
_entity.pdbx_description
1 polymer ?
#
loop_
_entity_poly.entity_id
_entity_poly.type
_entity_poly.pdbx_seq_one_letter_code
_entity_poly.pdbx_strand_id
1 'polypeptide(L)'
;MRSILSLRSSALSQTILREINPAQQVGKYGSIFSSPKTSMQIPKTIEVPVHRENAGFKQLLGSLISDEDIVHRGMASFSELNSIALHGKLGGGDYAKRPASLNIAEFIENPKSSLLLSTSPDPHTVKEYMIGFQLIRAKGAITSMGLPFVFIRPQIASHIDVEQFNYQQNIIEEDLKLGNRTRSEDIFDLAQGNNETTVVLGATPEDDWHPTHRHLHTLKLVKNASGRILQGFMRTEGETFDIVTITNPEFCKSLMSLQLFTTAFGKGEKFLEYLERMNKRAQELGLITGEQRILTMEDVCVLMRSPQYRETLETFTTTGQTKVLEGIPSDIPVGDPKKLLEYAVHVMDSIPEKMPIPEALSENTLHLKS
;
A
#
# COMPACT_ATOMS: atom_id res chain seq x y z
N MET A 1 22.88 -2.37 -25.63
CA MET A 1 23.79 -1.82 -24.61
C MET A 1 22.94 -1.23 -23.49
N ARG A 2 23.05 -1.78 -22.28
CA ARG A 2 22.23 -1.39 -21.11
C ARG A 2 22.77 -0.07 -20.54
N SER A 3 21.99 1.01 -20.65
CA SER A 3 22.23 2.23 -19.89
C SER A 3 21.82 1.96 -18.43
N ILE A 4 22.80 1.85 -17.55
CA ILE A 4 22.60 1.89 -16.11
C ILE A 4 22.31 3.36 -15.78
N LEU A 5 21.02 3.70 -15.72
CA LEU A 5 20.57 4.96 -15.14
C LEU A 5 21.06 5.01 -13.69
N SER A 6 21.98 5.92 -13.45
CA SER A 6 22.37 6.40 -12.13
C SER A 6 21.18 7.14 -11.49
N LEU A 7 20.16 6.40 -11.08
CA LEU A 7 19.23 6.88 -10.06
C LEU A 7 20.07 7.06 -8.79
N ARG A 8 20.23 8.30 -8.34
CA ARG A 8 20.69 8.55 -6.97
C ARG A 8 19.65 7.88 -6.07
N SER A 9 19.95 6.68 -5.58
CA SER A 9 19.06 5.96 -4.67
C SER A 9 18.94 6.77 -3.38
N SER A 10 17.70 6.95 -2.89
CA SER A 10 17.43 7.66 -1.64
C SER A 10 18.25 7.08 -0.49
N ALA A 11 18.49 7.86 0.57
CA ALA A 11 19.19 7.35 1.75
C ALA A 11 18.49 6.10 2.34
N LEU A 12 17.15 6.08 2.27
CA LEU A 12 16.34 4.93 2.65
C LEU A 12 16.61 3.73 1.73
N SER A 13 16.59 3.89 0.40
CA SER A 13 16.93 2.82 -0.55
C SER A 13 18.29 2.19 -0.27
N GLN A 14 19.32 3.01 -0.09
CA GLN A 14 20.69 2.55 0.17
C GLN A 14 20.75 1.76 1.47
N THR A 15 20.05 2.25 2.50
CA THR A 15 19.96 1.58 3.80
C THR A 15 19.24 0.23 3.68
N ILE A 16 18.08 0.17 3.01
CA ILE A 16 17.36 -1.09 2.78
C ILE A 16 18.26 -2.10 2.05
N LEU A 17 18.89 -1.70 0.94
CA LEU A 17 19.77 -2.58 0.16
C LEU A 17 20.95 -3.12 0.99
N ARG A 18 21.54 -2.27 1.84
CA ARG A 18 22.62 -2.66 2.76
C ARG A 18 22.17 -3.73 3.75
N GLU A 19 20.99 -3.57 4.35
CA GLU A 19 20.51 -4.48 5.40
C GLU A 19 19.98 -5.83 4.87
N ILE A 20 19.46 -5.86 3.64
CA ILE A 20 18.99 -7.10 3.00
C ILE A 20 20.15 -7.91 2.37
N ASN A 21 21.26 -7.27 1.97
CA ASN A 21 22.43 -7.90 1.34
C ASN A 21 23.76 -7.61 2.09
N PRO A 22 23.92 -8.02 3.36
CA PRO A 22 25.12 -7.71 4.14
C PRO A 22 26.41 -8.32 3.55
N ALA A 23 26.30 -9.41 2.78
CA ALA A 23 27.44 -10.10 2.17
C ALA A 23 28.19 -9.27 1.11
N GLN A 24 27.58 -8.23 0.51
CA GLN A 24 28.26 -7.32 -0.41
C GLN A 24 29.26 -6.37 0.28
N GLN A 25 29.28 -6.32 1.62
CA GLN A 25 30.26 -5.51 2.37
C GLN A 25 31.51 -6.29 2.83
N VAL A 26 31.50 -7.63 2.80
CA VAL A 26 32.64 -8.44 3.30
C VAL A 26 33.73 -8.65 2.23
N GLY A 27 33.52 -8.19 1.00
CA GLY A 27 34.51 -8.20 -0.09
C GLY A 27 35.39 -6.94 -0.15
N LYS A 28 36.06 -6.58 0.95
CA LYS A 28 37.10 -5.51 0.97
C LYS A 28 38.46 -5.99 1.49
N TYR A 29 38.79 -7.25 1.24
CA TYR A 29 40.17 -7.73 1.34
C TYR A 29 40.58 -8.38 0.00
N GLY A 30 41.55 -7.77 -0.68
CA GLY A 30 42.31 -8.38 -1.77
C GLY A 30 41.95 -7.93 -3.20
N SER A 31 42.25 -6.69 -3.57
CA SER A 31 42.59 -6.36 -4.96
C SER A 31 43.63 -5.24 -4.97
N ILE A 32 44.86 -5.60 -5.35
CA ILE A 32 46.04 -4.72 -5.37
C ILE A 32 46.05 -3.83 -6.63
N PHE A 33 44.95 -3.78 -7.39
CA PHE A 33 44.83 -2.92 -8.57
C PHE A 33 43.52 -2.13 -8.55
N SER A 34 43.55 -0.95 -7.93
CA SER A 34 42.55 0.09 -8.20
C SER A 34 43.20 1.46 -8.25
N SER A 35 43.15 2.07 -9.44
CA SER A 35 43.58 3.44 -9.72
C SER A 35 42.87 4.45 -8.81
N PRO A 36 43.49 5.60 -8.50
CA PRO A 36 42.92 6.57 -7.57
C PRO A 36 41.69 7.21 -8.21
N LYS A 37 40.49 6.78 -7.79
CA LYS A 37 39.26 7.52 -8.07
C LYS A 37 39.17 8.68 -7.09
N THR A 38 39.25 9.87 -7.67
CA THR A 38 38.84 11.17 -7.17
C THR A 38 37.80 11.04 -6.06
N SER A 39 38.15 11.51 -4.86
CA SER A 39 37.21 11.62 -3.74
C SER A 39 36.14 12.66 -4.11
N MET A 40 35.06 12.20 -4.75
CA MET A 40 33.81 12.94 -4.73
C MET A 40 33.41 13.06 -3.26
N GLN A 41 33.39 14.28 -2.76
CA GLN A 41 32.75 14.59 -1.49
C GLN A 41 31.29 14.16 -1.60
N ILE A 42 30.96 13.07 -0.93
CA ILE A 42 29.58 12.60 -0.78
C ILE A 42 28.90 13.66 0.09
N PRO A 43 27.84 14.35 -0.39
CA PRO A 43 27.10 15.28 0.45
C PRO A 43 26.63 14.53 1.69
N LYS A 44 26.64 15.18 2.87
CA LYS A 44 26.21 14.60 4.15
C LYS A 44 24.86 13.88 3.95
N THR A 45 24.91 12.57 3.82
CA THR A 45 23.74 11.73 3.67
C THR A 45 22.95 11.84 4.96
N ILE A 46 21.64 12.09 4.87
CA ILE A 46 20.74 11.92 6.01
C ILE A 46 20.97 10.50 6.54
N GLU A 47 21.49 10.37 7.75
CA GLU A 47 21.67 9.07 8.38
C GLU A 47 20.28 8.50 8.70
N VAL A 48 19.90 7.44 8.01
CA VAL A 48 18.64 6.74 8.30
C VAL A 48 18.84 5.90 9.57
N PRO A 49 18.07 6.14 10.65
CA PRO A 49 18.20 5.39 11.89
C PRO A 49 17.96 3.89 11.67
N VAL A 50 18.92 3.08 12.14
CA VAL A 50 18.85 1.61 12.13
C VAL A 50 19.06 1.08 13.54
N HIS A 51 18.07 0.36 14.05
CA HIS A 51 18.12 -0.34 15.33
C HIS A 51 18.14 -1.85 15.11
N ARG A 52 18.93 -2.58 15.91
CA ARG A 52 19.04 -4.04 15.84
C ARG A 52 18.76 -4.62 17.20
N GLU A 53 17.90 -5.62 17.23
CA GLU A 53 17.49 -6.30 18.44
C GLU A 53 17.24 -7.78 18.15
N ASN A 54 17.19 -8.57 19.22
CA ASN A 54 16.75 -9.95 19.18
C ASN A 54 15.52 -10.04 20.09
N ALA A 55 14.37 -10.37 19.49
CA ALA A 55 13.08 -10.26 20.14
C ALA A 55 12.09 -11.29 19.59
N GLY A 56 11.03 -11.56 20.35
CA GLY A 56 9.94 -12.46 19.95
C GLY A 56 8.77 -11.72 19.28
N PHE A 57 7.79 -12.46 18.77
CA PHE A 57 6.64 -11.89 18.06
C PHE A 57 5.86 -10.85 18.87
N LYS A 58 5.63 -11.08 20.17
CA LYS A 58 4.88 -10.12 21.01
C LYS A 58 5.57 -8.76 21.06
N GLN A 59 6.89 -8.74 21.19
CA GLN A 59 7.70 -7.51 21.19
C GLN A 59 7.74 -6.87 19.80
N LEU A 60 7.93 -7.69 18.74
CA LEU A 60 7.88 -7.21 17.35
C LEU A 60 6.56 -6.47 17.08
N LEU A 61 5.41 -7.10 17.35
CA LEU A 61 4.10 -6.54 17.06
C LEU A 61 3.78 -5.34 17.95
N GLY A 62 4.13 -5.40 19.25
CA GLY A 62 3.96 -4.26 20.16
C GLY A 62 4.88 -3.08 19.88
N SER A 63 5.90 -3.25 19.03
CA SER A 63 6.81 -2.18 18.59
C SER A 63 6.44 -1.56 17.24
N LEU A 64 5.39 -2.05 16.59
CA LEU A 64 4.83 -1.38 15.41
C LEU A 64 4.11 -0.11 15.86
N ILE A 65 4.20 0.94 15.04
CA ILE A 65 3.47 2.17 15.30
C ILE A 65 1.97 1.89 15.24
N SER A 66 1.22 2.37 16.23
CA SER A 66 -0.22 2.24 16.29
C SER A 66 -0.82 3.64 16.21
N ASP A 67 -1.47 3.94 15.09
CA ASP A 67 -2.18 5.18 14.80
C ASP A 67 -3.31 4.83 13.82
N GLU A 68 -4.41 5.59 13.83
CA GLU A 68 -5.64 5.27 13.10
C GLU A 68 -5.48 5.33 11.58
N ASP A 69 -4.51 6.13 11.10
CA ASP A 69 -4.18 6.29 9.69
C ASP A 69 -2.86 5.60 9.30
N ILE A 70 -2.45 4.60 10.09
CA ILE A 70 -1.34 3.70 9.73
C ILE A 70 -1.89 2.36 9.27
N VAL A 71 -1.30 1.86 8.18
CA VAL A 71 -1.47 0.48 7.74
C VAL A 71 -0.11 -0.21 7.64
N HIS A 72 -0.13 -1.53 7.80
CA HIS A 72 1.03 -2.38 7.74
C HIS A 72 0.97 -3.30 6.54
N ARG A 73 2.13 -3.74 6.07
CA ARG A 73 2.23 -4.80 5.06
C ARG A 73 3.31 -5.79 5.44
N GLY A 74 2.89 -7.05 5.59
CA GLY A 74 3.78 -8.19 5.74
C GLY A 74 4.27 -8.68 4.38
N MET A 75 5.57 -8.94 4.27
CA MET A 75 6.23 -9.38 3.05
C MET A 75 7.02 -10.64 3.36
N ALA A 76 6.70 -11.73 2.67
CA ALA A 76 7.53 -12.93 2.69
C ALA A 76 8.79 -12.70 1.85
N SER A 77 9.95 -13.07 2.37
CA SER A 77 11.27 -12.79 1.78
C SER A 77 11.63 -11.30 1.70
N PHE A 78 12.75 -10.98 1.03
CA PHE A 78 13.21 -9.60 0.81
C PHE A 78 13.12 -9.16 -0.66
N SER A 79 12.47 -9.94 -1.54
CA SER A 79 12.33 -9.57 -2.96
C SER A 79 11.55 -8.27 -3.14
N GLU A 80 10.44 -8.13 -2.42
CA GLU A 80 9.61 -6.92 -2.48
C GLU A 80 10.34 -5.71 -1.89
N LEU A 81 11.09 -5.88 -0.81
CA LEU A 81 11.94 -4.81 -0.27
C LEU A 81 13.04 -4.36 -1.23
N ASN A 82 13.67 -5.32 -1.92
CA ASN A 82 14.63 -5.01 -2.96
C ASN A 82 13.95 -4.20 -4.08
N SER A 83 12.73 -4.56 -4.46
CA SER A 83 11.91 -3.81 -5.41
C SER A 83 11.63 -2.37 -4.91
N ILE A 84 11.17 -2.21 -3.67
CA ILE A 84 10.91 -0.90 -3.06
C ILE A 84 12.18 -0.04 -3.05
N ALA A 85 13.32 -0.61 -2.71
CA ALA A 85 14.58 0.11 -2.67
C ALA A 85 15.09 0.51 -4.07
N LEU A 86 14.83 -0.32 -5.10
CA LEU A 86 15.24 -0.01 -6.47
C LEU A 86 14.29 0.95 -7.19
N HIS A 87 12.99 0.88 -6.90
CA HIS A 87 11.95 1.59 -7.64
C HIS A 87 11.33 2.78 -6.89
N GLY A 88 11.62 2.95 -5.60
CA GLY A 88 11.10 4.09 -4.83
C GLY A 88 9.67 3.94 -4.32
N LYS A 89 8.99 2.83 -4.65
CA LYS A 89 7.55 2.66 -4.42
C LYS A 89 7.16 1.23 -4.06
N LEU A 90 6.08 1.10 -3.30
CA LEU A 90 5.41 -0.18 -3.01
C LEU A 90 4.70 -0.67 -4.27
N GLY A 91 4.46 -1.98 -4.40
CA GLY A 91 3.79 -2.53 -5.58
C GLY A 91 4.56 -2.36 -6.91
N GLY A 92 5.85 -2.00 -6.86
CA GLY A 92 6.71 -1.90 -8.04
C GLY A 92 7.40 -3.22 -8.42
N GLY A 93 8.17 -3.20 -9.52
CA GLY A 93 9.01 -4.30 -9.96
C GLY A 93 8.21 -5.53 -10.42
N ASP A 94 8.46 -6.70 -9.81
CA ASP A 94 7.77 -7.94 -10.18
C ASP A 94 6.25 -7.89 -9.97
N TYR A 95 5.77 -7.02 -9.07
CA TYR A 95 4.36 -6.84 -8.82
C TYR A 95 3.62 -6.26 -10.05
N ALA A 96 4.29 -5.41 -10.84
CA ALA A 96 3.76 -4.84 -12.08
C ALA A 96 3.57 -5.88 -13.21
N LYS A 97 4.14 -7.09 -13.07
CA LYS A 97 3.97 -8.19 -14.04
C LYS A 97 2.68 -8.98 -13.83
N ARG A 98 1.94 -8.72 -12.75
CA ARG A 98 0.67 -9.39 -12.44
C ARG A 98 -0.45 -8.93 -13.39
N PRO A 99 -1.53 -9.71 -13.53
CA PRO A 99 -2.70 -9.28 -14.28
C PRO A 99 -3.22 -7.94 -13.78
N ALA A 100 -3.65 -7.07 -14.68
CA ALA A 100 -4.31 -5.83 -14.31
C ALA A 100 -5.80 -6.12 -14.07
N SER A 101 -6.19 -6.29 -12.80
CA SER A 101 -7.59 -6.45 -12.39
C SER A 101 -7.89 -5.52 -11.23
N LEU A 102 -9.02 -4.82 -11.31
CA LEU A 102 -9.55 -4.01 -10.22
C LEU A 102 -10.71 -4.69 -9.49
N ASN A 103 -11.10 -5.90 -9.88
CA ASN A 103 -12.20 -6.60 -9.24
C ASN A 103 -11.79 -6.94 -7.79
N ILE A 104 -12.35 -6.21 -6.83
CA ILE A 104 -12.00 -6.38 -5.42
C ILE A 104 -12.50 -7.73 -4.89
N ALA A 105 -13.66 -8.21 -5.36
CA ALA A 105 -14.19 -9.51 -4.99
C ALA A 105 -13.28 -10.64 -5.49
N GLU A 106 -12.85 -10.60 -6.75
CA GLU A 106 -11.85 -11.55 -7.29
C GLU A 106 -10.53 -11.47 -6.50
N PHE A 107 -10.08 -10.27 -6.16
CA PHE A 107 -8.79 -10.06 -5.50
C PHE A 107 -8.75 -10.63 -4.07
N ILE A 108 -9.85 -10.59 -3.32
CA ILE A 108 -9.95 -11.21 -1.98
C ILE A 108 -9.68 -12.72 -2.06
N GLU A 109 -10.24 -13.35 -3.08
CA GLU A 109 -10.14 -14.79 -3.30
C GLU A 109 -8.77 -15.18 -3.87
N ASN A 110 -8.31 -14.46 -4.89
CA ASN A 110 -7.07 -14.69 -5.60
C ASN A 110 -6.30 -13.37 -5.73
N PRO A 111 -5.40 -13.06 -4.78
CA PRO A 111 -4.73 -11.75 -4.67
C PRO A 111 -3.61 -11.56 -5.71
N LYS A 112 -3.98 -11.61 -7.00
CA LYS A 112 -3.13 -11.47 -8.18
C LYS A 112 -3.60 -10.29 -9.03
N SER A 113 -3.26 -9.09 -8.56
CA SER A 113 -3.42 -7.87 -9.33
C SER A 113 -2.15 -7.04 -9.31
N SER A 114 -1.84 -6.36 -10.41
CA SER A 114 -0.83 -5.28 -10.47
C SER A 114 -1.40 -3.93 -10.04
N LEU A 115 -2.72 -3.80 -9.91
CA LEU A 115 -3.43 -2.57 -9.56
C LEU A 115 -3.93 -2.55 -8.11
N LEU A 116 -3.92 -3.69 -7.40
CA LEU A 116 -4.35 -3.82 -6.01
C LEU A 116 -3.25 -4.41 -5.12
N LEU A 117 -3.11 -3.85 -3.92
CA LEU A 117 -2.09 -4.26 -2.95
C LEU A 117 -2.67 -4.37 -1.53
N SER A 118 -2.61 -5.56 -0.94
CA SER A 118 -3.08 -5.82 0.42
C SER A 118 -2.20 -5.15 1.48
N THR A 119 -2.86 -4.54 2.45
CA THR A 119 -2.27 -3.98 3.68
C THR A 119 -3.25 -4.23 4.82
N SER A 120 -2.86 -4.09 6.08
CA SER A 120 -3.77 -4.25 7.20
C SER A 120 -3.43 -3.28 8.31
N PRO A 121 -4.44 -2.65 8.96
CA PRO A 121 -4.23 -1.92 10.20
C PRO A 121 -3.91 -2.85 11.38
N ASP A 122 -4.10 -4.17 11.24
CA ASP A 122 -3.83 -5.14 12.29
C ASP A 122 -2.41 -5.75 12.19
N PRO A 123 -1.52 -5.49 13.17
CA PRO A 123 -0.24 -6.16 13.34
C PRO A 123 -0.28 -7.69 13.27
N HIS A 124 -1.36 -8.32 13.76
CA HIS A 124 -1.45 -9.77 13.82
C HIS A 124 -1.66 -10.38 12.43
N THR A 125 -2.51 -9.78 11.60
CA THR A 125 -2.69 -10.16 10.19
C THR A 125 -1.36 -10.11 9.42
N VAL A 126 -0.58 -9.02 9.55
CA VAL A 126 0.67 -8.86 8.77
C VAL A 126 1.80 -9.80 9.21
N LYS A 127 1.78 -10.28 10.45
CA LYS A 127 2.73 -11.30 10.94
C LYS A 127 2.67 -12.56 10.09
N GLU A 128 1.46 -13.04 9.80
CA GLU A 128 1.24 -14.28 9.03
C GLU A 128 1.79 -14.15 7.60
N TYR A 129 1.61 -12.99 6.98
CA TYR A 129 2.17 -12.70 5.65
C TYR A 129 3.70 -12.57 5.64
N MET A 130 4.28 -11.99 6.70
CA MET A 130 5.72 -11.86 6.84
C MET A 130 6.42 -13.22 6.92
N ILE A 131 5.90 -14.14 7.73
CA ILE A 131 6.51 -15.49 7.90
C ILE A 131 6.20 -16.42 6.73
N GLY A 132 5.05 -16.23 6.07
CA GLY A 132 4.59 -17.06 4.96
C GLY A 132 4.36 -18.54 5.32
N PHE A 133 3.97 -19.33 4.33
CA PHE A 133 3.69 -20.76 4.47
C PHE A 133 4.96 -21.62 4.33
N GLN A 134 5.88 -21.51 5.29
CA GLN A 134 7.16 -22.22 5.24
C GLN A 134 7.30 -23.25 6.39
N LEU A 135 7.91 -24.39 6.08
CA LEU A 135 8.32 -25.46 7.00
C LEU A 135 9.71 -25.23 7.62
N ILE A 136 10.38 -24.15 7.22
CA ILE A 136 11.73 -23.78 7.65
C ILE A 136 11.70 -22.42 8.34
N ARG A 137 12.85 -22.00 8.89
CA ARG A 137 13.01 -20.63 9.35
C ARG A 137 12.85 -19.65 8.18
N ALA A 138 11.94 -18.72 8.33
CA ALA A 138 11.60 -17.69 7.39
C ALA A 138 12.46 -16.44 7.57
N LYS A 139 12.57 -15.69 6.47
CA LYS A 139 12.95 -14.28 6.46
C LYS A 139 11.83 -13.50 5.81
N GLY A 140 11.56 -12.31 6.30
CA GLY A 140 10.48 -11.46 5.81
C GLY A 140 10.56 -10.08 6.40
N ALA A 141 9.63 -9.21 6.05
CA ALA A 141 9.58 -7.87 6.59
C ALA A 141 8.17 -7.39 6.86
N ILE A 142 8.04 -6.44 7.77
CA ILE A 142 6.83 -5.65 7.99
C ILE A 142 7.17 -4.21 7.69
N THR A 143 6.43 -3.58 6.80
CA THR A 143 6.49 -2.13 6.60
C THR A 143 5.25 -1.48 7.22
N SER A 144 5.44 -0.35 7.89
CA SER A 144 4.35 0.51 8.36
C SER A 144 4.34 1.79 7.53
N MET A 145 3.17 2.24 7.11
CA MET A 145 2.99 3.42 6.27
C MET A 145 1.71 4.16 6.61
N GLY A 146 1.65 5.44 6.25
CA GLY A 146 0.40 6.20 6.30
C GLY A 146 -0.64 5.64 5.33
N LEU A 147 -1.89 6.09 5.46
CA LEU A 147 -2.93 5.73 4.51
C LEU A 147 -2.51 6.07 3.07
N PRO A 148 -2.75 5.14 2.12
CA PRO A 148 -2.41 5.36 0.72
C PRO A 148 -3.31 6.44 0.12
N PHE A 149 -2.95 6.93 -1.07
CA PHE A 149 -3.77 7.92 -1.79
C PHE A 149 -5.18 7.41 -2.09
N VAL A 150 -5.31 6.13 -2.44
CA VAL A 150 -6.58 5.49 -2.77
C VAL A 150 -6.62 4.11 -2.14
N PHE A 151 -7.72 3.79 -1.46
CA PHE A 151 -7.93 2.46 -0.91
C PHE A 151 -9.39 2.05 -0.91
N ILE A 152 -9.60 0.75 -0.72
CA ILE A 152 -10.90 0.12 -0.49
C ILE A 152 -10.79 -0.86 0.66
N ARG A 153 -11.81 -0.91 1.52
CA ARG A 153 -11.92 -1.92 2.58
C ARG A 153 -12.86 -3.03 2.11
N PRO A 154 -12.37 -4.25 1.83
CA PRO A 154 -13.19 -5.37 1.36
C PRO A 154 -14.45 -5.61 2.18
N GLN A 155 -14.32 -5.62 3.51
CA GLN A 155 -15.42 -5.81 4.44
C GLN A 155 -16.54 -4.79 4.26
N ILE A 156 -16.20 -3.53 3.98
CA ILE A 156 -17.21 -2.48 3.77
C ILE A 156 -17.77 -2.59 2.35
N ALA A 157 -16.90 -2.79 1.36
CA ALA A 157 -17.29 -2.91 -0.05
C ALA A 157 -18.33 -4.00 -0.28
N SER A 158 -18.24 -5.15 0.42
CA SER A 158 -19.22 -6.24 0.29
C SER A 158 -20.63 -5.87 0.76
N HIS A 159 -20.77 -4.89 1.66
CA HIS A 159 -22.07 -4.37 2.10
C HIS A 159 -22.59 -3.22 1.22
N ILE A 160 -21.73 -2.64 0.37
CA ILE A 160 -22.09 -1.54 -0.51
C ILE A 160 -22.31 -2.03 -1.94
N ASP A 161 -21.28 -2.56 -2.58
CA ASP A 161 -21.30 -3.08 -3.96
C ASP A 161 -21.70 -4.57 -3.99
N VAL A 162 -22.87 -4.86 -3.42
CA VAL A 162 -23.41 -6.22 -3.30
C VAL A 162 -23.53 -6.89 -4.68
N GLU A 163 -23.76 -6.11 -5.72
CA GLU A 163 -23.87 -6.58 -7.10
C GLU A 163 -22.55 -7.16 -7.63
N GLN A 164 -21.40 -6.49 -7.40
CA GLN A 164 -20.09 -7.01 -7.79
C GLN A 164 -19.74 -8.31 -7.03
N PHE A 165 -20.05 -8.37 -5.75
CA PHE A 165 -19.79 -9.56 -4.94
C PHE A 165 -20.68 -10.74 -5.35
N ASN A 166 -21.98 -10.51 -5.63
CA ASN A 166 -22.85 -11.54 -6.19
C ASN A 166 -22.38 -12.04 -7.55
N TYR A 167 -21.87 -11.15 -8.40
CA TYR A 167 -21.31 -11.56 -9.69
C TYR A 167 -20.12 -12.51 -9.50
N GLN A 168 -19.20 -12.20 -8.59
CA GLN A 168 -18.08 -13.09 -8.28
C GLN A 168 -18.54 -14.40 -7.65
N GLN A 169 -19.52 -14.38 -6.75
CA GLN A 169 -20.10 -15.57 -6.14
C GLN A 169 -20.66 -16.54 -7.21
N ASN A 170 -21.35 -16.01 -8.23
CA ASN A 170 -21.85 -16.80 -9.34
C ASN A 170 -20.72 -17.46 -10.15
N ILE A 171 -19.61 -16.74 -10.40
CA ILE A 171 -18.42 -17.31 -11.07
C ILE A 171 -17.85 -18.48 -10.26
N ILE A 172 -17.70 -18.30 -8.94
CA ILE A 172 -17.19 -19.35 -8.04
C ILE A 172 -18.09 -20.59 -8.10
N GLU A 173 -19.41 -20.40 -8.07
CA GLU A 173 -20.39 -21.50 -8.14
C GLU A 173 -20.39 -22.21 -9.50
N GLU A 174 -20.20 -21.48 -10.60
CA GLU A 174 -20.05 -22.06 -11.93
C GLU A 174 -18.78 -22.91 -12.04
N ASP A 175 -17.64 -22.41 -11.53
CA ASP A 175 -16.39 -23.16 -11.51
C ASP A 175 -16.46 -24.43 -10.66
N LEU A 176 -17.23 -24.40 -9.56
CA LEU A 176 -17.53 -25.59 -8.76
C LEU A 176 -18.35 -26.61 -9.54
N LYS A 177 -19.39 -26.16 -10.26
CA LYS A 177 -20.23 -27.04 -11.09
C LYS A 177 -19.42 -27.68 -12.23
N LEU A 178 -18.46 -26.95 -12.79
CA LEU A 178 -17.57 -27.44 -13.85
C LEU A 178 -16.43 -28.35 -13.34
N GLY A 179 -16.26 -28.47 -12.02
CA GLY A 179 -15.17 -29.24 -11.40
C GLY A 179 -13.80 -28.57 -11.48
N ASN A 180 -13.75 -27.29 -11.85
CA ASN A 180 -12.52 -26.48 -11.86
C ASN A 180 -12.06 -26.14 -10.43
N ARG A 181 -12.97 -26.24 -9.46
CA ARG A 181 -12.74 -25.97 -8.04
C ARG A 181 -13.28 -27.10 -7.17
N THR A 182 -12.64 -27.34 -6.03
CA THR A 182 -13.02 -28.39 -5.06
C THR A 182 -13.62 -27.87 -3.76
N ARG A 183 -13.51 -26.57 -3.48
CA ARG A 183 -14.00 -25.93 -2.24
C ARG A 183 -14.99 -24.81 -2.55
N SER A 184 -16.16 -24.88 -1.95
CA SER A 184 -17.07 -23.73 -1.89
C SER A 184 -16.54 -22.75 -0.86
N GLU A 185 -16.25 -21.54 -1.29
CA GLU A 185 -15.94 -20.41 -0.43
C GLU A 185 -16.97 -19.34 -0.76
N ASP A 186 -17.63 -18.79 0.27
CA ASP A 186 -18.57 -17.69 0.11
C ASP A 186 -17.76 -16.38 0.12
N ILE A 187 -17.85 -15.61 -0.96
CA ILE A 187 -17.08 -14.39 -1.11
C ILE A 187 -17.48 -13.32 -0.08
N PHE A 188 -18.74 -13.31 0.38
CA PHE A 188 -19.19 -12.40 1.44
C PHE A 188 -18.58 -12.77 2.78
N ASP A 189 -18.49 -14.07 3.11
CA ASP A 189 -17.83 -14.53 4.34
C ASP A 189 -16.33 -14.21 4.31
N LEU A 190 -15.67 -14.44 3.16
CA LEU A 190 -14.27 -14.07 2.96
C LEU A 190 -14.06 -12.56 3.15
N ALA A 191 -14.92 -11.73 2.58
CA ALA A 191 -14.86 -10.28 2.74
C ALA A 191 -15.12 -9.84 4.19
N GLN A 192 -16.10 -10.46 4.87
CA GLN A 192 -16.47 -10.13 6.23
C GLN A 192 -15.35 -10.47 7.23
N GLY A 193 -14.62 -11.56 7.00
CA GLY A 193 -13.43 -11.95 7.77
C GLY A 193 -12.16 -11.18 7.39
N ASN A 194 -12.19 -10.36 6.34
CA ASN A 194 -11.03 -9.65 5.83
C ASN A 194 -10.89 -8.26 6.48
N ASN A 195 -9.99 -8.14 7.45
CA ASN A 195 -9.66 -6.87 8.11
C ASN A 195 -8.63 -6.01 7.34
N GLU A 196 -8.34 -6.34 6.08
CA GLU A 196 -7.35 -5.63 5.27
C GLU A 196 -7.88 -4.29 4.74
N THR A 197 -6.93 -3.41 4.46
CA THR A 197 -7.09 -2.24 3.61
C THR A 197 -6.38 -2.52 2.29
N THR A 198 -7.13 -2.56 1.20
CA THR A 198 -6.55 -2.79 -0.13
C THR A 198 -6.22 -1.46 -0.78
N VAL A 199 -4.93 -1.23 -1.03
CA VAL A 199 -4.44 -0.06 -1.76
C VAL A 199 -4.79 -0.20 -3.24
N VAL A 200 -5.29 0.87 -3.85
CA VAL A 200 -5.47 0.97 -5.31
C VAL A 200 -4.26 1.72 -5.88
N LEU A 201 -3.47 1.02 -6.70
CA LEU A 201 -2.19 1.50 -7.25
C LEU A 201 -2.35 2.25 -8.58
N GLY A 202 -3.52 2.13 -9.21
CA GLY A 202 -3.84 2.75 -10.49
C GLY A 202 -5.22 2.29 -10.99
N ALA A 203 -5.84 3.07 -11.87
CA ALA A 203 -7.03 2.64 -12.60
C ALA A 203 -6.64 1.78 -13.83
N THR A 204 -5.54 2.13 -14.47
CA THR A 204 -4.91 1.38 -15.55
C THR A 204 -3.42 1.16 -15.25
N PRO A 205 -2.72 0.27 -15.98
CA PRO A 205 -1.28 0.05 -15.79
C PRO A 205 -0.39 1.29 -16.00
N GLU A 206 -0.91 2.31 -16.69
CA GLU A 206 -0.22 3.58 -16.94
C GLU A 206 -0.35 4.57 -15.78
N ASP A 207 -1.32 4.36 -14.87
CA ASP A 207 -1.48 5.19 -13.68
C ASP A 207 -0.40 4.87 -12.63
N ASP A 208 0.07 5.88 -11.90
CA ASP A 208 1.07 5.72 -10.82
C ASP A 208 0.57 6.32 -9.50
N TRP A 209 -0.25 5.57 -8.77
CA TRP A 209 -0.81 5.98 -7.47
C TRP A 209 -0.13 5.28 -6.30
N HIS A 210 1.04 4.69 -6.53
CA HIS A 210 1.73 3.88 -5.54
C HIS A 210 2.21 4.73 -4.34
N PRO A 211 2.14 4.19 -3.12
CA PRO A 211 2.87 4.75 -2.00
C PRO A 211 4.37 4.76 -2.28
N THR A 212 4.98 5.94 -2.23
CA THR A 212 6.43 6.15 -2.33
C THR A 212 7.12 6.06 -0.96
N HIS A 213 8.46 6.13 -0.93
CA HIS A 213 9.24 6.14 0.33
C HIS A 213 8.76 7.17 1.35
N ARG A 214 8.31 8.35 0.91
CA ARG A 214 7.77 9.39 1.80
C ARG A 214 6.60 8.89 2.65
N HIS A 215 5.82 7.93 2.15
CA HIS A 215 4.67 7.38 2.89
C HIS A 215 5.08 6.23 3.82
N LEU A 216 6.32 5.73 3.73
CA LEU A 216 6.82 4.67 4.60
C LEU A 216 7.36 5.26 5.90
N HIS A 217 6.86 4.77 7.03
CA HIS A 217 7.33 5.18 8.34
C HIS A 217 8.47 4.27 8.84
N THR A 218 8.21 2.97 8.94
CA THR A 218 9.19 2.01 9.45
C THR A 218 9.23 0.75 8.62
N LEU A 219 10.42 0.15 8.49
CA LEU A 219 10.61 -1.19 7.96
C LEU A 219 11.28 -2.06 9.01
N LYS A 220 10.64 -3.16 9.39
CA LYS A 220 11.20 -4.18 10.28
C LYS A 220 11.57 -5.40 9.47
N LEU A 221 12.87 -5.67 9.36
CA LEU A 221 13.40 -6.86 8.72
C LEU A 221 13.52 -7.97 9.75
N VAL A 222 12.92 -9.12 9.47
CA VAL A 222 12.95 -10.29 10.36
C VAL A 222 13.71 -11.42 9.69
N LYS A 223 14.66 -11.99 10.42
CA LYS A 223 15.47 -13.15 9.99
C LYS A 223 15.38 -14.25 11.05
N ASN A 224 15.32 -15.49 10.60
CA ASN A 224 15.35 -16.69 11.46
C ASN A 224 14.08 -16.93 12.30
N ALA A 225 12.94 -16.33 11.94
CA ALA A 225 11.64 -16.60 12.57
C ALA A 225 11.03 -17.90 12.05
N SER A 226 10.29 -18.64 12.87
CA SER A 226 9.62 -19.86 12.39
C SER A 226 8.48 -19.55 11.41
N GLY A 227 8.50 -20.21 10.24
CA GLY A 227 7.44 -20.12 9.23
C GLY A 227 6.11 -20.72 9.71
N ARG A 228 4.96 -20.32 9.11
CA ARG A 228 3.62 -20.67 9.61
C ARG A 228 3.39 -22.17 9.80
N ILE A 229 3.90 -23.00 8.89
CA ILE A 229 3.75 -24.46 9.00
C ILE A 229 4.65 -24.99 10.12
N LEU A 230 5.91 -24.52 10.20
CA LEU A 230 6.85 -24.93 11.24
C LEU A 230 6.33 -24.62 12.66
N GLN A 231 5.64 -23.49 12.84
CA GLN A 231 5.02 -23.13 14.11
C GLN A 231 3.99 -24.16 14.61
N GLY A 232 3.35 -24.91 13.70
CA GLY A 232 2.44 -26.00 14.08
C GLY A 232 3.15 -27.23 14.65
N PHE A 233 4.45 -27.38 14.42
CA PHE A 233 5.24 -28.54 14.84
C PHE A 233 6.24 -28.22 15.97
N MET A 234 6.52 -26.94 16.24
CA MET A 234 7.48 -26.50 17.23
C MET A 234 6.81 -25.68 18.34
N ARG A 235 7.31 -25.80 19.58
CA ARG A 235 6.99 -24.83 20.63
C ARG A 235 7.67 -23.51 20.27
N THR A 236 6.87 -22.52 19.91
CA THR A 236 7.32 -21.16 19.57
C THR A 236 7.37 -20.23 20.79
N GLU A 237 6.95 -20.71 21.96
CA GLU A 237 7.05 -19.98 23.22
C GLU A 237 8.52 -19.67 23.54
N GLY A 238 8.86 -18.39 23.61
CA GLY A 238 10.22 -17.92 23.84
C GLY A 238 11.12 -17.91 22.61
N GLU A 239 10.59 -18.18 21.41
CA GLU A 239 11.35 -17.98 20.17
C GLU A 239 11.72 -16.50 20.02
N THR A 240 13.02 -16.24 19.82
CA THR A 240 13.54 -14.94 19.46
C THR A 240 14.25 -15.02 18.12
N PHE A 241 14.19 -13.91 17.39
CA PHE A 241 14.74 -13.79 16.05
C PHE A 241 15.35 -12.41 15.84
N ASP A 242 16.18 -12.29 14.81
CA ASP A 242 16.91 -11.06 14.55
C ASP A 242 16.01 -10.06 13.85
N ILE A 243 15.87 -8.88 14.47
CA ILE A 243 15.06 -7.78 13.95
C ILE A 243 15.98 -6.60 13.64
N VAL A 244 15.88 -6.08 12.41
CA VAL A 244 16.48 -4.81 12.02
C VAL A 244 15.35 -3.83 11.75
N THR A 245 15.23 -2.80 12.60
CA THR A 245 14.26 -1.72 12.41
C THR A 245 14.95 -0.56 11.71
N ILE A 246 14.43 -0.18 10.55
CA ILE A 246 14.80 1.02 9.80
C ILE A 246 13.67 2.03 9.99
N THR A 247 13.98 3.20 10.53
CA THR A 247 12.99 4.29 10.70
C THR A 247 13.25 5.34 9.64
N ASN A 248 12.23 5.68 8.85
CA ASN A 248 12.37 6.67 7.79
C ASN A 248 12.21 8.09 8.36
N PRO A 249 13.27 8.92 8.36
CA PRO A 249 13.16 10.30 8.83
C PRO A 249 12.35 11.19 7.86
N GLU A 250 12.13 10.73 6.63
CA GLU A 250 11.41 11.45 5.57
C GLU A 250 9.91 11.10 5.52
N PHE A 251 9.41 10.37 6.54
CA PHE A 251 8.02 9.98 6.58
C PHE A 251 7.08 11.19 6.66
N CYS A 252 6.09 11.24 5.78
CA CYS A 252 5.00 12.21 5.82
C CYS A 252 3.67 11.48 5.60
N LYS A 253 2.66 11.86 6.38
CA LYS A 253 1.28 11.44 6.15
C LYS A 253 0.74 12.10 4.88
N SER A 254 -0.13 11.42 4.16
CA SER A 254 -0.88 12.04 3.08
C SER A 254 -1.80 13.11 3.67
N LEU A 255 -1.96 14.25 2.99
CA LEU A 255 -2.93 15.25 3.45
C LEU A 255 -4.36 14.68 3.40
N MET A 256 -4.66 13.92 2.33
CA MET A 256 -5.95 13.30 2.12
C MET A 256 -5.80 11.93 1.43
N SER A 257 -6.69 11.01 1.76
CA SER A 257 -6.87 9.70 1.11
C SER A 257 -8.29 9.57 0.57
N LEU A 258 -8.43 8.91 -0.57
CA LEU A 258 -9.71 8.63 -1.22
C LEU A 258 -10.14 7.21 -0.89
N GLN A 259 -11.29 7.06 -0.24
CA GLN A 259 -11.86 5.76 0.06
C GLN A 259 -12.93 5.40 -0.97
N LEU A 260 -12.72 4.27 -1.63
CA LEU A 260 -13.68 3.68 -2.55
C LEU A 260 -14.55 2.66 -1.83
N PHE A 261 -15.80 2.54 -2.29
CA PHE A 261 -16.71 1.45 -1.90
C PHE A 261 -17.01 0.49 -3.05
N THR A 262 -16.59 0.85 -4.27
CA THR A 262 -16.67 0.03 -5.48
C THR A 262 -15.43 0.29 -6.32
N THR A 263 -14.97 -0.73 -7.03
CA THR A 263 -13.93 -0.58 -8.05
C THR A 263 -14.46 -0.51 -9.48
N ALA A 264 -15.79 -0.48 -9.65
CA ALA A 264 -16.43 -0.37 -10.95
C ALA A 264 -16.24 1.03 -11.57
N PHE A 265 -15.96 1.08 -12.88
CA PHE A 265 -15.67 2.31 -13.64
C PHE A 265 -16.88 3.18 -14.00
N GLY A 266 -18.02 2.95 -13.40
CA GLY A 266 -19.19 3.78 -13.70
C GLY A 266 -19.79 3.64 -15.10
N LYS A 267 -19.48 2.55 -15.80
CA LYS A 267 -19.90 2.31 -17.19
C LYS A 267 -21.02 1.27 -17.25
N GLY A 268 -21.98 1.49 -18.14
CA GLY A 268 -23.08 0.57 -18.43
C GLY A 268 -24.45 1.13 -18.07
N GLU A 269 -25.48 0.66 -18.77
CA GLU A 269 -26.86 1.18 -18.64
C GLU A 269 -27.42 1.08 -17.23
N LYS A 270 -27.01 0.05 -16.47
CA LYS A 270 -27.45 -0.17 -15.09
C LYS A 270 -26.59 0.49 -14.03
N PHE A 271 -25.47 1.13 -14.40
CA PHE A 271 -24.54 1.64 -13.40
C PHE A 271 -25.18 2.70 -12.49
N LEU A 272 -25.98 3.62 -13.04
CA LEU A 272 -26.63 4.66 -12.24
C LEU A 272 -27.63 4.06 -11.23
N GLU A 273 -28.42 3.06 -11.65
CA GLU A 273 -29.30 2.31 -10.76
C GLU A 273 -28.50 1.63 -9.64
N TYR A 274 -27.35 1.04 -9.97
CA TYR A 274 -26.51 0.37 -8.97
C TYR A 274 -25.86 1.39 -8.03
N LEU A 275 -25.42 2.54 -8.55
CA LEU A 275 -24.87 3.64 -7.77
C LEU A 275 -25.89 4.21 -6.77
N GLU A 276 -27.15 4.36 -7.16
CA GLU A 276 -28.22 4.78 -6.24
C GLU A 276 -28.40 3.78 -5.10
N ARG A 277 -28.38 2.48 -5.39
CA ARG A 277 -28.45 1.43 -4.36
C ARG A 277 -27.24 1.44 -3.45
N MET A 278 -26.04 1.62 -4.00
CA MET A 278 -24.80 1.75 -3.23
C MET A 278 -24.83 2.98 -2.32
N ASN A 279 -25.28 4.14 -2.82
CA ASN A 279 -25.45 5.36 -2.02
C ASN A 279 -26.41 5.14 -0.85
N LYS A 280 -27.56 4.50 -1.11
CA LYS A 280 -28.54 4.19 -0.08
C LYS A 280 -27.94 3.30 1.02
N ARG A 281 -27.25 2.23 0.65
CA ARG A 281 -26.58 1.33 1.62
C ARG A 281 -25.50 2.08 2.41
N ALA A 282 -24.73 2.95 1.75
CA ALA A 282 -23.69 3.75 2.42
C ALA A 282 -24.28 4.74 3.43
N GLN A 283 -25.43 5.34 3.12
CA GLN A 283 -26.18 6.20 4.05
C GLN A 283 -26.76 5.39 5.22
N GLU A 284 -27.34 4.21 4.96
CA GLU A 284 -27.89 3.32 5.98
C GLU A 284 -26.82 2.84 6.97
N LEU A 285 -25.58 2.63 6.49
CA LEU A 285 -24.42 2.28 7.32
C LEU A 285 -23.73 3.49 7.97
N GLY A 286 -24.20 4.71 7.72
CA GLY A 286 -23.63 5.93 8.28
C GLY A 286 -22.24 6.31 7.73
N LEU A 287 -21.85 5.76 6.57
CA LEU A 287 -20.57 6.02 5.92
C LEU A 287 -20.56 7.36 5.16
N ILE A 288 -21.74 7.81 4.72
CA ILE A 288 -21.94 9.12 4.10
C ILE A 288 -23.24 9.74 4.62
N THR A 289 -23.37 11.06 4.49
CA THR A 289 -24.60 11.78 4.84
C THR A 289 -25.63 11.74 3.70
N GLY A 290 -26.90 12.08 3.99
CA GLY A 290 -27.99 12.09 3.01
C GLY A 290 -27.80 13.06 1.84
N GLU A 291 -26.98 14.10 2.01
CA GLU A 291 -26.66 15.10 0.97
C GLU A 291 -25.47 14.69 0.10
N GLN A 292 -24.81 13.57 0.45
CA GLN A 292 -23.63 13.07 -0.22
C GLN A 292 -23.93 11.82 -1.07
N ARG A 293 -23.05 11.59 -2.04
CA ARG A 293 -22.89 10.32 -2.75
C ARG A 293 -21.48 9.76 -2.52
N ILE A 294 -21.34 8.45 -2.68
CA ILE A 294 -20.03 7.80 -2.66
C ILE A 294 -19.15 8.27 -3.83
N LEU A 295 -17.83 8.18 -3.62
CA LEU A 295 -16.86 8.29 -4.71
C LEU A 295 -16.92 7.07 -5.62
N THR A 296 -16.89 7.32 -6.93
CA THR A 296 -16.73 6.28 -7.96
C THR A 296 -15.28 6.22 -8.43
N MET A 297 -14.90 5.12 -9.09
CA MET A 297 -13.57 5.03 -9.71
C MET A 297 -13.33 6.14 -10.76
N GLU A 298 -14.38 6.60 -11.44
CA GLU A 298 -14.27 7.72 -12.40
C GLU A 298 -13.94 9.04 -11.69
N ASP A 299 -14.57 9.33 -10.54
CA ASP A 299 -14.24 10.51 -9.73
C ASP A 299 -12.78 10.46 -9.25
N VAL A 300 -12.32 9.28 -8.80
CA VAL A 300 -10.93 9.06 -8.37
C VAL A 300 -9.97 9.25 -9.53
N CYS A 301 -10.26 8.73 -10.73
CA CYS A 301 -9.42 8.93 -11.91
C CYS A 301 -9.25 10.41 -12.22
N VAL A 302 -10.35 11.16 -12.17
CA VAL A 302 -10.35 12.61 -12.42
C VAL A 302 -9.46 13.35 -11.43
N LEU A 303 -9.59 13.06 -10.13
CA LEU A 303 -8.77 13.68 -9.10
C LEU A 303 -7.30 13.26 -9.23
N MET A 304 -7.01 11.96 -9.32
CA MET A 304 -5.63 11.44 -9.33
C MET A 304 -4.86 11.78 -10.61
N ARG A 305 -5.54 12.03 -11.73
CA ARG A 305 -4.92 12.51 -12.98
C ARG A 305 -4.85 14.04 -13.07
N SER A 306 -5.46 14.77 -12.13
CA SER A 306 -5.37 16.22 -12.07
C SER A 306 -3.99 16.66 -11.55
N PRO A 307 -3.21 17.43 -12.33
CA PRO A 307 -1.92 17.94 -11.87
C PRO A 307 -2.03 18.79 -10.61
N GLN A 308 -3.07 19.62 -10.50
CA GLN A 308 -3.30 20.48 -9.34
C GLN A 308 -3.56 19.67 -8.06
N TYR A 309 -4.36 18.61 -8.17
CA TYR A 309 -4.65 17.73 -7.04
C TYR A 309 -3.38 17.00 -6.58
N ARG A 310 -2.62 16.45 -7.54
CA ARG A 310 -1.35 15.77 -7.29
C ARG A 310 -0.31 16.69 -6.67
N GLU A 311 -0.13 17.89 -7.20
CA GLU A 311 0.80 18.89 -6.68
C GLU A 311 0.46 19.25 -5.22
N THR A 312 -0.83 19.36 -4.89
CA THR A 312 -1.27 19.63 -3.52
C THR A 312 -0.87 18.48 -2.57
N LEU A 313 -1.08 17.22 -2.96
CA LEU A 313 -0.67 16.05 -2.18
C LEU A 313 0.85 15.86 -2.10
N GLU A 314 1.59 16.37 -3.09
CA GLU A 314 3.05 16.30 -3.14
C GLU A 314 3.72 17.44 -2.35
N THR A 315 3.04 18.58 -2.20
CA THR A 315 3.56 19.78 -1.52
C THR A 315 3.16 19.86 -0.05
N PHE A 316 2.02 19.26 0.34
CA PHE A 316 1.49 19.38 1.69
C PHE A 316 1.35 18.02 2.39
N THR A 317 1.50 18.06 3.71
CA THR A 317 1.26 16.95 4.65
C THR A 317 0.39 17.44 5.81
N THR A 318 0.07 16.55 6.74
CA THR A 318 -0.66 16.86 7.97
C THR A 318 0.11 16.36 9.18
N THR A 319 0.09 17.13 10.27
CA THR A 319 0.56 16.67 11.58
C THR A 319 -0.52 15.92 12.37
N GLY A 320 -1.77 16.01 11.93
CA GLY A 320 -2.91 15.30 12.51
C GLY A 320 -3.17 13.97 11.82
N GLN A 321 -4.45 13.63 11.69
CA GLN A 321 -4.89 12.46 10.94
C GLN A 321 -5.02 12.79 9.44
N THR A 322 -4.68 11.82 8.60
CA THR A 322 -4.96 11.86 7.17
C THR A 322 -6.47 12.01 6.95
N LYS A 323 -6.89 13.06 6.24
CA LYS A 323 -8.31 13.23 5.93
C LYS A 323 -8.76 12.12 4.99
N VAL A 324 -9.78 11.36 5.35
CA VAL A 324 -10.39 10.40 4.43
C VAL A 324 -11.59 11.06 3.75
N LEU A 325 -11.58 11.07 2.42
CA LEU A 325 -12.73 11.47 1.61
C LEU A 325 -13.51 10.22 1.21
N GLU A 326 -14.65 10.00 1.86
CA GLU A 326 -15.54 8.85 1.62
C GLU A 326 -16.74 9.22 0.74
N GLY A 327 -17.16 10.48 0.80
CA GLY A 327 -18.32 10.99 0.06
C GLY A 327 -18.17 12.44 -0.35
N ILE A 328 -18.93 12.80 -1.39
CA ILE A 328 -18.95 14.14 -2.00
C ILE A 328 -20.40 14.59 -2.18
N PRO A 329 -20.67 15.91 -2.27
CA PRO A 329 -22.02 16.41 -2.50
C PRO A 329 -22.69 15.73 -3.70
N SER A 330 -23.94 15.33 -3.51
CA SER A 330 -24.72 14.59 -4.51
C SER A 330 -25.01 15.38 -5.79
N ASP A 331 -24.90 16.72 -5.76
CA ASP A 331 -25.06 17.60 -6.92
C ASP A 331 -23.80 17.69 -7.82
N ILE A 332 -22.68 17.10 -7.39
CA ILE A 332 -21.48 16.94 -8.20
C ILE A 332 -21.67 15.71 -9.10
N PRO A 333 -21.80 15.88 -10.44
CA PRO A 333 -21.96 14.73 -11.34
C PRO A 333 -20.74 13.81 -11.29
N VAL A 334 -20.96 12.52 -11.59
CA VAL A 334 -19.87 11.53 -11.69
C VAL A 334 -18.87 11.98 -12.74
N GLY A 335 -17.60 12.07 -12.34
CA GLY A 335 -16.50 12.43 -13.23
C GLY A 335 -16.46 13.90 -13.66
N ASP A 336 -17.20 14.82 -13.02
CA ASP A 336 -17.12 16.27 -13.30
C ASP A 336 -15.77 16.84 -12.81
N PRO A 337 -14.82 17.17 -13.70
CA PRO A 337 -13.47 17.52 -13.27
C PRO A 337 -13.38 18.81 -12.48
N LYS A 338 -14.21 19.79 -12.82
CA LYS A 338 -14.15 21.11 -12.21
C LYS A 338 -14.71 21.06 -10.80
N LYS A 339 -15.93 20.55 -10.65
CA LYS A 339 -16.60 20.50 -9.34
C LYS A 339 -15.88 19.58 -8.36
N LEU A 340 -15.40 18.42 -8.83
CA LEU A 340 -14.65 17.48 -7.99
C LEU A 340 -13.37 18.11 -7.44
N LEU A 341 -12.61 18.79 -8.31
CA LEU A 341 -11.35 19.42 -7.92
C LEU A 341 -11.58 20.60 -6.97
N GLU A 342 -12.56 21.46 -7.25
CA GLU A 342 -12.93 22.58 -6.38
C GLU A 342 -13.29 22.08 -4.97
N TYR A 343 -14.14 21.05 -4.88
CA TYR A 343 -14.53 20.47 -3.60
C TYR A 343 -13.36 19.80 -2.87
N ALA A 344 -12.57 18.98 -3.55
CA ALA A 344 -11.44 18.27 -2.96
C ALA A 344 -10.37 19.24 -2.43
N VAL A 345 -10.04 20.29 -3.18
CA VAL A 345 -9.10 21.33 -2.75
C VAL A 345 -9.66 22.11 -1.57
N HIS A 346 -10.94 22.48 -1.60
CA HIS A 346 -11.59 23.14 -0.47
C HIS A 346 -11.52 22.29 0.81
N VAL A 347 -11.79 20.99 0.72
CA VAL A 347 -11.65 20.05 1.85
C VAL A 347 -10.20 20.03 2.34
N MET A 348 -9.21 19.95 1.44
CA MET A 348 -7.78 19.96 1.82
C MET A 348 -7.35 21.27 2.48
N ASP A 349 -7.82 22.42 2.00
CA ASP A 349 -7.52 23.74 2.57
C ASP A 349 -8.20 23.97 3.93
N SER A 350 -9.28 23.24 4.22
CA SER A 350 -9.97 23.29 5.51
C SER A 350 -9.27 22.50 6.63
N ILE A 351 -8.23 21.72 6.32
CA ILE A 351 -7.50 20.89 7.30
C ILE A 351 -6.61 21.79 8.18
N PRO A 352 -6.89 21.94 9.49
CA PRO A 352 -6.13 22.84 10.37
C PRO A 352 -4.65 22.45 10.52
N GLU A 353 -4.34 21.16 10.50
CA GLU A 353 -3.00 20.60 10.68
C GLU A 353 -2.18 20.51 9.38
N LYS A 354 -2.70 21.08 8.28
CA LYS A 354 -2.03 21.14 6.98
C LYS A 354 -0.73 21.95 7.10
N MET A 355 0.37 21.38 6.63
CA MET A 355 1.67 22.05 6.60
C MET A 355 2.42 21.74 5.30
N PRO A 356 3.29 22.64 4.81
CA PRO A 356 4.15 22.35 3.67
C PRO A 356 5.16 21.27 4.04
N ILE A 357 5.48 20.43 3.05
CA ILE A 357 6.53 19.43 3.19
C ILE A 357 7.89 20.12 3.04
N PRO A 358 8.85 19.89 3.95
CA PRO A 358 10.16 20.51 3.88
C PRO A 358 10.84 20.28 2.51
N GLU A 359 11.44 21.33 1.92
CA GLU A 359 12.08 21.27 0.59
C GLU A 359 13.15 20.17 0.49
N ALA A 360 13.86 19.89 1.59
CA ALA A 360 14.86 18.81 1.68
C ALA A 360 14.28 17.41 1.40
N LEU A 361 12.95 17.24 1.50
CA LEU A 361 12.22 16.01 1.21
C LEU A 361 11.53 16.02 -0.16
N SER A 362 11.45 17.18 -0.82
CA SER A 362 10.80 17.32 -2.15
C SER A 362 11.71 16.95 -3.33
N GLU A 363 13.03 16.90 -3.14
CA GLU A 363 14.01 16.67 -4.23
C GLU A 363 14.02 15.23 -4.78
N ASN A 364 13.32 14.28 -4.15
CA ASN A 364 13.25 12.89 -4.62
C ASN A 364 12.16 12.62 -5.67
N THR A 365 11.33 13.60 -6.04
CA THR A 365 10.19 13.43 -6.96
C THR A 365 10.43 13.99 -8.37
N LEU A 366 11.60 14.57 -8.66
CA LEU A 366 11.94 15.10 -9.98
C LEU A 366 12.79 14.12 -10.78
N HIS A 367 12.15 13.33 -11.66
CA HIS A 367 12.51 13.15 -13.08
C HIS A 367 11.93 11.86 -13.66
N LEU A 368 10.70 11.94 -14.19
CA LEU A 368 10.25 11.15 -15.35
C LEU A 368 9.52 12.09 -16.30
N LYS A 369 10.27 12.99 -16.95
CA LYS A 369 9.87 13.53 -18.25
C LYS A 369 10.55 12.67 -19.31
N SER A 370 9.77 11.81 -19.96
CA SER A 370 9.98 11.41 -21.35
C SER A 370 8.65 11.03 -21.95
#